data_AF-A0A800CYS6-F1
#
_entry.id   AF-A0A800CYS6-F1
#
_cell.length_a   1.000
_cell.length_b   1.000
_cell.length_c   1.000
_cell.angle_alpha   90.00
_cell.angle_beta   90.00
_cell.angle_gamma   90.00
#
_symmetry.space_group_name_H-M   'P 1'
#
loop_
_entity.id
_entity.type
_entity.pdbx_description
1 polymer ?
#
loop_
_entity_poly.entity_id
_entity_poly.type
_entity_poly.pdbx_seq_one_letter_code
_entity_poly.pdbx_strand_id
1 'polypeptide(L)' 'MKIEQKQKGGFRYYVSKEQLAYFQKLTTLQRLQWVEQARQFTLLGRTPETAERQERLRQGRSIV' A
#
# COMPACT_ATOMS: atom_id res chain seq x y z
N MET A 1 -26.52 22.54 -14.47
CA MET A 1 -26.47 21.14 -13.99
C MET A 1 -25.08 20.91 -13.40
N LYS A 2 -24.96 20.80 -12.06
CA LYS A 2 -23.68 20.50 -11.41
C LYS A 2 -23.32 19.06 -11.72
N ILE A 3 -22.25 18.84 -12.46
CA ILE A 3 -21.70 17.49 -12.65
C ILE A 3 -20.89 17.20 -11.38
N GLU A 4 -21.52 16.53 -10.41
CA GLU A 4 -20.77 15.91 -9.31
C GLU A 4 -19.92 14.79 -9.92
N GLN A 5 -18.62 15.07 -10.09
CA GLN A 5 -17.68 14.02 -10.42
C GLN A 5 -17.57 13.09 -9.19
N LYS A 6 -18.07 11.85 -9.32
CA LYS A 6 -17.73 10.75 -8.40
C LYS A 6 -16.21 10.73 -8.23
N GLN A 7 -15.69 11.14 -7.06
CA GLN A 7 -14.27 10.93 -6.74
C GLN A 7 -14.01 9.42 -6.79
N LYS A 8 -13.28 8.97 -7.81
CA LYS A 8 -12.82 7.58 -7.90
C LYS A 8 -11.98 7.28 -6.65
N GLY A 9 -12.29 6.16 -6.01
CA GLY A 9 -11.74 5.76 -4.71
C GLY A 9 -10.21 5.81 -4.65
N GLY A 10 -9.71 6.24 -3.51
CA GLY A 10 -8.30 6.25 -3.15
C GLY A 10 -8.18 6.42 -1.64
N PHE A 11 -7.10 5.89 -1.07
CA PHE A 11 -6.81 6.08 0.35
C PHE A 11 -5.93 7.32 0.51
N ARG A 12 -6.33 8.22 1.40
CA ARG A 12 -5.51 9.37 1.81
C ARG A 12 -5.02 9.13 3.23
N TYR A 13 -3.71 9.20 3.43
CA TYR A 13 -3.10 9.10 4.75
C TYR A 13 -2.18 10.28 4.98
N TYR A 14 -2.07 10.69 6.24
CA TYR A 14 -1.16 11.73 6.70
C TYR A 14 0.07 11.06 7.32
N VAL A 15 1.26 11.54 6.95
CA VAL A 15 2.53 11.13 7.54
C VAL A 15 3.15 12.36 8.18
N SER A 16 3.43 12.29 9.49
CA SER A 16 3.98 13.41 10.23
C SER A 16 5.45 13.67 9.87
N LYS A 17 5.94 14.88 10.15
CA LYS A 17 7.35 15.23 9.94
C LYS A 17 8.28 14.35 10.77
N GLU A 18 7.86 13.99 11.98
CA GLU A 18 8.59 13.13 12.91
C GLU A 18 8.71 11.70 12.36
N GLN A 19 7.63 11.17 11.77
CA GLN A 19 7.64 9.86 11.12
C GLN A 19 8.58 9.83 9.92
N LEU A 20 8.58 10.88 9.10
CA LEU A 20 9.51 11.01 7.98
C LEU A 20 10.97 11.10 8.46
N ALA A 21 11.23 11.90 9.49
CA ALA A 21 12.57 12.03 10.07
C ALA A 21 13.09 10.70 10.65
N TYR A 22 12.21 9.91 11.28
CA TYR A 22 12.55 8.58 11.77
C TYR A 22 12.91 7.63 10.61
N PHE A 23 12.08 7.59 9.57
CA PHE A 23 12.33 6.74 8.40
C PHE A 23 13.64 7.09 7.69
N GLN A 24 13.98 8.39 7.59
CA GLN A 24 15.22 8.85 6.97
C GLN A 24 16.47 8.34 7.68
N LYS A 25 16.41 8.16 9.01
CA LYS A 25 17.53 7.64 9.84
C LYS A 25 17.76 6.14 9.67
N LEU A 26 16.80 5.40 9.08
CA LEU A 26 16.95 3.97 8.86
C LEU A 26 18.01 3.69 7.80
N THR A 27 18.85 2.70 8.07
CA THR A 27 19.75 2.09 7.07
C THR A 27 18.94 1.41 5.97
N THR A 28 19.56 1.15 4.82
CA THR A 28 18.93 0.40 3.72
C THR A 28 18.38 -0.95 4.19
N LEU A 29 19.13 -1.68 5.02
CA LEU A 29 18.69 -2.98 5.55
C LEU A 29 17.42 -2.83 6.41
N GLN A 30 17.39 -1.85 7.31
CA GLN A 30 16.21 -1.61 8.16
C GLN A 30 14.98 -1.19 7.34
N ARG A 31 15.17 -0.44 6.26
CA ARG A 31 14.06 -0.11 5.33
C ARG A 31 13.54 -1.36 4.62
N LEU A 32 14.43 -2.26 4.18
CA LEU A 32 14.02 -3.53 3.57
C LEU A 32 13.28 -4.42 4.57
N GLN A 33 13.77 -4.50 5.81
CA GLN A 33 13.08 -5.21 6.89
C GLN A 33 11.68 -4.64 7.16
N TRP A 34 11.55 -3.31 7.20
CA TRP A 34 10.26 -2.65 7.35
C TRP A 34 9.29 -2.98 6.21
N VAL A 35 9.77 -2.96 4.95
CA VAL A 35 8.94 -3.35 3.78
C VAL A 35 8.47 -4.78 3.91
N GLU A 36 9.35 -5.71 4.31
CA GLU A 36 8.99 -7.12 4.48
C GLU A 36 7.99 -7.31 5.62
N GLN A 37 8.16 -6.62 6.75
CA GLN A 37 7.19 -6.65 7.85
C GLN A 37 5.81 -6.14 7.41
N ALA A 38 5.77 -5.02 6.68
CA ALA A 38 4.53 -4.49 6.12
C ALA A 38 3.86 -5.47 5.16
N ARG A 39 4.65 -6.15 4.29
CA ARG A 39 4.16 -7.20 3.40
C ARG A 39 3.54 -8.36 4.21
N GLN A 40 4.25 -8.88 5.21
CA GLN A 40 3.75 -9.97 6.06
C GLN A 40 2.43 -9.59 6.73
N PHE A 41 2.33 -8.37 7.27
CA PHE A 41 1.08 -7.85 7.84
C PHE A 41 -0.08 -7.86 6.83
N THR A 42 0.15 -7.39 5.60
CA THR A 42 -0.90 -7.41 4.56
C THR A 42 -1.32 -8.82 4.15
N LEU A 43 -0.40 -9.79 4.19
CA LEU A 43 -0.70 -11.18 3.89
C LEU A 43 -1.58 -11.83 4.94
N LEU A 44 -1.42 -11.46 6.22
CA LEU A 44 -2.27 -11.95 7.31
C LEU A 44 -3.74 -11.53 7.12
N GLY A 45 -3.99 -10.35 6.57
CA GLY A 45 -5.34 -9.82 6.32
C GLY A 45 -5.95 -10.22 4.97
N ARG A 46 -5.30 -11.11 4.20
CA ARG A 46 -5.65 -11.39 2.81
C ARG A 46 -6.89 -12.29 2.70
N THR A 47 -7.82 -11.91 1.82
CA THR A 47 -8.95 -12.74 1.37
C THR A 47 -8.63 -13.50 0.07
N PRO A 48 -9.37 -14.56 -0.29
CA PRO A 48 -9.18 -15.23 -1.59
C PRO A 48 -9.28 -14.28 -2.79
N GLU A 49 -10.25 -13.36 -2.77
CA GLU A 49 -10.43 -12.34 -3.82
C GLU A 49 -9.22 -11.40 -3.92
N THR A 50 -8.73 -10.88 -2.79
CA THR A 50 -7.57 -9.98 -2.80
C THR A 50 -6.28 -10.71 -3.16
N ALA A 51 -6.18 -12.02 -2.89
CA ALA A 51 -5.08 -12.86 -3.35
C ALA A 51 -5.03 -12.96 -4.88
N GLU A 52 -6.17 -13.22 -5.53
CA GLU A 52 -6.25 -13.28 -7.00
C GLU A 52 -5.88 -11.93 -7.62
N ARG A 53 -6.45 -10.83 -7.09
CA ARG A 53 -6.15 -9.47 -7.57
C ARG A 53 -4.66 -9.12 -7.41
N GLN A 54 -4.07 -9.47 -6.27
CA GLN A 54 -2.65 -9.23 -6.02
C GLN A 54 -1.78 -10.02 -7.02
N GLU A 55 -2.15 -11.25 -7.34
CA GLU A 55 -1.42 -12.08 -8.31
C GLU A 55 -1.55 -11.53 -9.73
N ARG A 56 -2.74 -11.08 -10.14
CA ARG A 56 -2.94 -10.37 -11.41
C ARG A 56 -2.02 -9.15 -11.54
N LEU A 57 -1.90 -8.34 -10.48
CA LEU A 57 -1.00 -7.19 -10.47
C LEU A 57 0.48 -7.60 -10.63
N ARG A 58 0.93 -8.70 -10.01
CA ARG A 58 2.31 -9.21 -10.19
C ARG A 58 2.61 -9.60 -11.63
N GLN A 59 1.59 -10.03 -12.36
CA GLN A 59 1.67 -10.39 -13.77
C GLN A 59 1.44 -9.19 -14.72
N GLY A 60 1.31 -7.97 -14.18
CA GLY A 60 1.02 -6.77 -14.97
C GLY A 60 -0.42 -6.69 -15.51
N ARG A 61 -1.37 -7.42 -14.90
CA ARG A 61 -2.78 -7.48 -15.31
C ARG A 61 -3.67 -6.59 -14.42
N SER A 62 -4.86 -6.26 -14.91
CA SER A 62 -5.91 -5.51 -14.18
C SER A 62 -6.44 -6.29 -12.96
N ILE A 63 -6.85 -5.56 -11.91
CA ILE A 63 -7.54 -6.12 -10.72
C ILE A 63 -9.06 -6.32 -10.90
N VAL A 64 -9.60 -5.76 -11.99
CA VAL A 64 -10.96 -5.97 -12.49
C VAL A 64 -10.85 -6.98 -13.62
#